data_AF-F4R3C7-F1
#
_entry.id   AF-F4R3C7-F1
#
_cell.length_a   1.000
_cell.length_b   1.000
_cell.length_c   1.000
_cell.angle_alpha   90.00
_cell.angle_beta   90.00
_cell.angle_gamma   90.00
#
_symmetry.space_group_name_H-M   'P 1'
#
loop_
_entity.id
_entity.type
_entity.pdbx_description
1 polymer ?
#
loop_
_entity_poly.entity_id
_entity_poly.type
_entity_poly.pdbx_seq_one_letter_code
_entity_poly.pdbx_strand_id
1 'polypeptide(L)'
;MEEELGIMAPDGRALTADARPAYLEDWSLSSKLAYLVSQLKKKHRTLHKGLCKKTVIYTQWRCFMEWIKIALDCNGIGSSTLHGDMTTHERTCQLNRFKNNNNIEAFIVSIEAGGVGLNMTCADEVYLM
;
A
#
# COMPACT_ATOMS: atom_id res chain seq x y z
N MET A 1 26.05 -18.82 14.43
CA MET A 1 26.05 -19.87 13.39
C MET A 1 24.60 -20.30 13.29
N GLU A 2 23.82 -19.50 12.56
CA GLU A 2 22.43 -19.81 12.24
C GLU A 2 22.40 -20.11 10.75
N GLU A 3 21.78 -21.24 10.44
CA GLU A 3 21.80 -21.93 9.17
C GLU A 3 20.94 -21.16 8.17
N GLU A 4 21.56 -20.50 7.20
CA GLU A 4 20.87 -19.94 6.04
C GLU A 4 20.22 -21.10 5.29
N LEU A 5 18.90 -21.28 5.47
CA LEU A 5 18.10 -22.15 4.62
C LEU A 5 18.26 -21.66 3.18
N GLY A 6 19.12 -22.32 2.41
CA GLY A 6 19.38 -22.05 1.00
C GLY A 6 18.17 -22.40 0.16
N ILE A 7 17.18 -21.51 0.13
CA ILE A 7 16.04 -21.61 -0.78
C ILE A 7 16.56 -21.23 -2.18
N MET A 8 16.78 -22.24 -3.01
CA MET A 8 17.32 -22.08 -4.36
C MET A 8 16.21 -21.66 -5.32
N ALA A 9 16.49 -20.70 -6.22
CA ALA A 9 15.56 -20.35 -7.29
C ALA A 9 15.38 -21.55 -8.25
N PRO A 10 14.23 -21.70 -8.93
CA PRO A 10 13.96 -22.82 -9.84
C PRO A 10 14.93 -22.93 -11.02
N ASP A 11 15.73 -21.89 -11.29
CA ASP A 11 16.80 -21.84 -12.29
C ASP A 11 18.21 -22.06 -11.69
N GLY A 12 18.32 -22.45 -10.41
CA GLY A 12 19.56 -22.86 -9.76
C GLY A 12 20.49 -21.73 -9.30
N ARG A 13 20.03 -20.47 -9.32
CA ARG A 13 20.83 -19.34 -8.84
C ARG A 13 20.68 -19.16 -7.33
N ALA A 14 21.80 -18.85 -6.67
CA ALA A 14 21.81 -18.42 -5.27
C ALA A 14 21.14 -17.04 -5.16
N LEU A 15 20.12 -16.93 -4.31
CA LEU A 15 19.48 -15.65 -4.01
C LEU A 15 20.45 -14.81 -3.18
N THR A 16 21.08 -13.82 -3.79
CA THR A 16 21.81 -12.78 -3.04
C THR A 16 20.79 -11.95 -2.25
N ALA A 17 21.10 -11.58 -1.01
CA ALA A 17 20.20 -10.83 -0.11
C ALA A 17 19.57 -9.56 -0.75
N ASP A 18 20.25 -8.97 -1.74
CA ASP A 18 19.82 -7.77 -2.45
C ASP A 18 18.92 -8.02 -3.67
N ALA A 19 18.81 -9.27 -4.13
CA ALA A 19 18.00 -9.64 -5.29
C ALA A 19 16.75 -10.39 -4.81
N ARG A 20 15.70 -9.63 -4.47
CA ARG A 20 14.36 -10.22 -4.38
C ARG A 20 14.00 -10.73 -5.78
N PRO A 21 13.79 -12.03 -5.96
CA PRO A 21 13.55 -12.56 -7.29
C PRO A 21 12.22 -12.01 -7.82
N ALA A 22 12.19 -11.62 -9.10
CA ALA A 22 11.07 -10.90 -9.71
C ALA A 22 9.69 -11.59 -9.57
N TYR A 23 9.65 -12.92 -9.39
CA TYR A 23 8.41 -13.65 -9.12
C TYR A 23 7.89 -13.48 -7.68
N LEU A 24 8.79 -13.20 -6.73
CA LEU A 24 8.46 -12.74 -5.37
C LEU A 24 8.14 -11.24 -5.35
N GLU A 25 7.91 -10.60 -6.49
CA GLU A 25 7.37 -9.23 -6.56
C GLU A 25 6.05 -9.15 -7.33
N ASP A 26 5.53 -10.30 -7.80
CA ASP A 26 4.24 -10.34 -8.48
C ASP A 26 3.09 -10.25 -7.48
N TRP A 27 2.76 -9.01 -7.12
CA TRP A 27 1.63 -8.66 -6.26
C TRP A 27 0.29 -9.19 -6.80
N SER A 28 0.19 -9.50 -8.09
CA SER A 28 -1.04 -9.98 -8.74
C SER A 28 -1.43 -11.39 -8.30
N LEU A 29 -0.49 -12.16 -7.74
CA LEU A 29 -0.76 -13.47 -7.14
C LEU A 29 -1.67 -13.37 -5.90
N SER A 30 -1.66 -12.23 -5.21
CA SER A 30 -2.57 -11.98 -4.09
C SER A 30 -3.95 -11.62 -4.60
N SER A 31 -4.93 -12.50 -4.39
CA SER A 31 -6.33 -12.25 -4.76
C SER A 31 -6.90 -10.98 -4.13
N LYS A 32 -6.46 -10.62 -2.91
CA LYS A 32 -6.82 -9.37 -2.23
C LYS A 32 -6.27 -8.14 -2.96
N LEU A 33 -4.99 -8.15 -3.34
CA LEU A 33 -4.37 -7.02 -4.04
C LEU A 33 -4.90 -6.90 -5.48
N ALA A 34 -5.03 -8.02 -6.19
CA ALA A 34 -5.66 -8.07 -7.51
C ALA A 34 -7.07 -7.48 -7.49
N TYR A 35 -7.88 -7.83 -6.48
CA TYR A 35 -9.20 -7.26 -6.29
C TYR A 35 -9.14 -5.76 -5.96
N LEU A 36 -8.32 -5.34 -5.00
CA LEU A 36 -8.15 -3.93 -4.62
C LEU A 36 -7.80 -3.05 -5.82
N VAL A 37 -6.76 -3.42 -6.58
CA VAL A 37 -6.33 -2.67 -7.76
C VAL A 37 -7.43 -2.64 -8.83
N SER A 38 -8.11 -3.77 -9.07
CA SER A 38 -9.22 -3.83 -10.01
C SER A 38 -10.34 -2.86 -9.63
N GLN A 39 -10.70 -2.79 -8.34
CA GLN A 39 -11.72 -1.88 -7.83
C GLN A 39 -11.30 -0.40 -7.94
N LEU A 40 -10.06 -0.07 -7.56
CA LEU A 40 -9.54 1.29 -7.69
C LEU A 40 -9.47 1.74 -9.17
N LYS A 41 -9.05 0.86 -10.09
CA LYS A 41 -9.05 1.15 -11.53
C LYS A 41 -10.45 1.35 -12.09
N LYS A 42 -11.42 0.52 -11.70
CA LYS A 42 -12.82 0.69 -12.13
C LYS A 42 -13.34 2.06 -11.70
N LYS A 43 -13.06 2.45 -10.46
CA LYS A 43 -13.45 3.75 -9.90
C LYS A 43 -12.82 4.91 -10.66
N HIS A 44 -11.52 4.84 -10.96
CA HIS A 44 -10.84 5.84 -11.77
C HIS A 44 -11.47 5.99 -13.17
N ARG A 45 -11.93 4.90 -13.80
CA ARG A 45 -12.61 4.95 -15.10
C ARG A 45 -14.03 5.51 -15.05
N THR A 46 -14.80 5.22 -13.99
CA THR A 46 -16.20 5.65 -13.86
C THR A 46 -16.33 7.14 -13.52
N LEU A 47 -15.30 7.74 -12.92
CA LEU A 47 -15.30 9.15 -12.54
C LEU A 47 -14.90 10.02 -13.75
N HIS A 48 -15.89 10.61 -14.43
CA HIS A 48 -15.66 11.60 -15.48
C HIS A 48 -15.19 12.93 -14.87
N LYS A 49 -14.07 13.47 -15.39
CA LYS A 49 -13.55 14.84 -15.14
C LYS A 49 -13.32 15.21 -13.66
N GLY A 50 -12.12 14.88 -13.16
CA GLY A 50 -11.46 15.66 -12.10
C GLY A 50 -11.86 15.39 -10.66
N LEU A 51 -12.84 14.51 -10.40
CA LEU A 51 -13.20 14.09 -9.04
C LEU A 51 -12.44 12.80 -8.68
N CYS A 52 -11.24 12.92 -8.09
CA CYS A 52 -10.54 11.77 -7.51
C CYS A 52 -11.13 11.46 -6.13
N LYS A 53 -11.82 10.33 -6.01
CA LYS A 53 -12.36 9.84 -4.74
C LYS A 53 -11.27 9.16 -3.93
N LYS A 54 -11.07 9.59 -2.69
CA LYS A 54 -10.00 9.12 -1.82
C LYS A 54 -10.40 7.83 -1.10
N THR A 55 -9.43 6.96 -0.88
CA THR A 55 -9.63 5.64 -0.27
C THR A 55 -8.62 5.41 0.85
N VAL A 56 -9.08 4.87 1.98
CA VAL A 56 -8.21 4.40 3.06
C VAL A 56 -8.12 2.89 3.03
N ILE A 57 -6.93 2.35 3.22
CA ILE A 57 -6.65 0.91 3.24
C ILE A 57 -6.02 0.57 4.57
N TYR A 58 -6.72 -0.17 5.41
CA TYR A 58 -6.21 -0.64 6.69
C TYR A 58 -5.61 -2.03 6.56
N THR A 59 -4.48 -2.26 7.23
CA THR A 59 -3.95 -3.60 7.44
C THR A 59 -3.25 -3.73 8.79
N GLN A 60 -3.22 -4.92 9.36
CA GLN A 60 -2.45 -5.20 10.58
C GLN A 60 -0.99 -5.51 10.27
N TRP A 61 -0.68 -5.91 9.04
CA TRP A 61 0.64 -6.42 8.69
C TRP A 61 1.49 -5.37 7.99
N ARG A 62 2.59 -4.95 8.64
CA ARG A 62 3.55 -3.99 8.08
C ARG A 62 4.16 -4.47 6.76
N CYS A 63 4.46 -5.76 6.67
CA CYS A 63 4.94 -6.36 5.42
C CYS A 63 3.92 -6.21 4.28
N PHE A 64 2.61 -6.33 4.58
CA PHE A 64 1.57 -6.19 3.57
C PHE A 64 1.37 -4.75 3.09
N MET A 65 1.70 -3.76 3.92
CA MET A 65 1.70 -2.35 3.50
C MET A 65 2.65 -2.11 2.32
N GLU A 66 3.85 -2.68 2.36
CA GLU A 66 4.83 -2.54 1.28
C GLU A 66 4.31 -3.18 -0.01
N TRP A 67 3.65 -4.33 0.10
CA TRP A 67 3.02 -5.00 -1.04
C TRP A 67 1.87 -4.20 -1.64
N ILE A 68 1.02 -3.60 -0.81
CA ILE A 68 -0.04 -2.71 -1.28
C ILE A 68 0.58 -1.51 -2.00
N LYS A 69 1.63 -0.91 -1.44
CA LYS A 69 2.34 0.21 -2.05
C LYS A 69 2.91 -0.14 -3.43
N ILE A 70 3.64 -1.26 -3.53
CA ILE A 70 4.17 -1.78 -4.81
C ILE A 70 3.02 -1.97 -5.81
N ALA A 71 1.93 -2.61 -5.39
CA ALA A 71 0.77 -2.83 -6.25
C ALA A 71 0.17 -1.52 -6.76
N LEU A 72 0.05 -0.48 -5.91
CA LEU A 72 -0.49 0.81 -6.33
C LEU A 72 0.47 1.58 -7.25
N ASP A 73 1.77 1.59 -6.92
CA ASP A 73 2.81 2.27 -7.70
C ASP A 73 2.93 1.68 -9.11
N CYS A 74 2.91 0.34 -9.25
CA CYS A 74 2.90 -0.36 -10.54
C CYS A 74 1.66 -0.02 -11.41
N ASN A 75 0.61 0.50 -10.81
CA ASN A 75 -0.62 0.88 -11.50
C ASN A 75 -0.80 2.41 -11.60
N GLY A 76 0.22 3.19 -11.22
CA GLY A 76 0.20 4.66 -11.29
C GLY A 76 -0.77 5.32 -10.31
N ILE A 77 -1.15 4.63 -9.24
CA ILE A 77 -2.07 5.14 -8.23
C ILE A 77 -1.25 5.76 -7.09
N GLY A 78 -1.31 7.09 -6.95
CA GLY A 78 -0.58 7.78 -5.90
C GLY A 78 -1.09 7.39 -4.51
N SER A 79 -0.15 7.03 -3.63
CA SER A 79 -0.47 6.61 -2.27
C SER A 79 0.38 7.33 -1.22
N SER A 80 -0.17 7.46 -0.02
CA SER A 80 0.54 7.86 1.21
C SER A 80 0.38 6.76 2.25
N THR A 81 1.33 6.67 3.18
CA THR A 81 1.34 5.64 4.22
C THR A 81 1.38 6.25 5.61
N LEU A 82 0.75 5.59 6.58
CA LEU A 82 0.82 5.93 7.99
C LEU A 82 1.00 4.69 8.85
N HIS A 83 1.96 4.75 9.77
CA HIS A 83 2.25 3.67 10.70
C HIS A 83 2.56 4.17 12.11
N GLY A 84 2.49 3.26 13.09
CA GLY A 84 2.65 3.58 14.51
C GLY A 84 4.00 4.21 14.86
N ASP A 85 5.07 3.76 14.20
CA ASP A 85 6.44 4.24 14.48
C ASP A 85 6.72 5.66 13.98
N MET A 86 5.82 6.28 13.19
CA MET A 86 6.02 7.65 12.70
C MET A 86 5.91 8.65 13.85
N THR A 87 6.73 9.69 13.81
CA THR A 87 6.59 10.83 14.73
C THR A 87 5.28 11.58 14.47
N THR A 88 4.80 12.32 15.46
CA THR A 88 3.58 13.14 15.31
C THR A 88 3.65 14.09 14.12
N HIS A 89 4.83 14.70 13.89
CA HIS A 89 5.04 15.59 12.75
C HIS A 89 4.88 14.90 11.40
N GLU A 90 5.49 13.72 11.24
CA GLU A 90 5.40 12.94 10.01
C GLU A 90 3.98 12.46 9.74
N ARG A 91 3.25 12.04 10.79
CA ARG A 91 1.83 11.66 10.66
C ARG A 91 0.99 12.82 10.13
N THR A 92 1.15 14.02 10.70
CA THR A 92 0.44 15.22 10.23
C THR A 92 0.83 15.59 8.80
N CYS A 93 2.11 15.46 8.44
CA CYS A 93 2.57 15.68 7.08
C CYS A 93 1.90 14.73 6.08
N GLN A 94 1.90 13.42 6.36
CA GLN A 94 1.26 12.42 5.50
C GLN A 94 -0.25 12.62 5.39
N LEU A 95 -0.91 12.95 6.50
CA LEU A 95 -2.35 13.25 6.50
C LEU A 95 -2.66 14.50 5.68
N ASN A 96 -1.87 15.57 5.80
CA ASN A 96 -2.03 16.79 5.00
C ASN A 96 -1.77 16.52 3.52
N ARG A 97 -0.75 15.70 3.22
CA ARG A 97 -0.45 15.26 1.86
C ARG A 97 -1.63 14.49 1.27
N PHE A 98 -2.20 13.55 2.02
CA PHE A 98 -3.40 12.82 1.62
C PHE A 98 -4.63 13.73 1.47
N LYS A 99 -4.82 14.74 2.33
CA LYS A 99 -5.98 15.65 2.24
C LYS A 99 -5.90 16.61 1.06
N ASN A 100 -4.76 17.26 0.88
CA ASN A 100 -4.64 18.43 0.00
C ASN A 100 -4.14 18.08 -1.41
N ASN A 101 -3.56 16.89 -1.61
CA ASN A 101 -3.05 16.47 -2.91
C ASN A 101 -4.05 15.59 -3.64
N ASN A 102 -4.53 16.05 -4.80
CA ASN A 102 -5.46 15.28 -5.64
C ASN A 102 -4.78 14.13 -6.39
N ASN A 103 -3.45 14.12 -6.49
CA ASN A 103 -2.69 13.01 -7.08
C ASN A 103 -2.55 11.83 -6.11
N ILE A 104 -3.04 11.95 -4.87
CA ILE A 104 -3.01 10.88 -3.88
C ILE A 104 -4.43 10.40 -3.65
N GLU A 105 -4.67 9.19 -4.14
CA GLU A 105 -5.97 8.54 -4.13
C GLU A 105 -6.08 7.54 -2.98
N ALA A 106 -4.96 6.97 -2.53
CA ALA A 106 -4.94 5.92 -1.50
C ALA A 106 -4.14 6.33 -0.25
N PHE A 107 -4.65 5.95 0.92
CA PHE A 107 -3.95 6.10 2.20
C PHE A 107 -3.85 4.76 2.91
N ILE A 108 -2.64 4.21 3.02
CA ILE A 108 -2.37 2.91 3.62
C ILE A 108 -2.06 3.12 5.10
N VAL A 109 -2.82 2.48 5.99
CA VAL A 109 -2.75 2.70 7.44
C VAL A 109 -2.56 1.38 8.17
N SER A 110 -1.57 1.32 9.06
CA SER A 110 -1.48 0.20 10.03
C SER A 110 -2.60 0.34 11.07
N ILE A 111 -3.33 -0.75 11.37
CA ILE A 111 -4.38 -0.77 12.41
C ILE A 111 -3.82 -0.40 13.79
N GLU A 112 -2.54 -0.66 14.05
CA GLU A 112 -1.87 -0.26 15.30
C GLU A 112 -1.82 1.27 15.47
N ALA A 113 -1.90 2.02 14.36
CA ALA A 113 -2.02 3.47 14.38
C ALA A 113 -3.48 3.95 14.54
N GLY A 114 -4.48 3.05 14.61
CA GLY A 114 -5.90 3.39 14.68
C GLY A 114 -6.34 4.08 15.97
N GLY A 115 -5.57 3.96 17.06
CA GLY A 115 -5.87 4.58 18.36
C GLY A 115 -5.60 6.09 18.46
N VAL A 116 -5.22 6.77 17.37
CA VAL A 116 -4.63 8.12 17.43
C VAL A 116 -5.53 9.27 16.98
N GLY A 117 -6.84 9.04 16.81
CA GLY A 117 -7.81 10.12 16.55
C GLY A 117 -7.59 10.87 15.23
N LEU A 118 -7.14 10.17 14.18
CA LEU A 118 -6.89 10.79 12.87
C LEU A 118 -8.20 11.19 12.19
N ASN A 119 -8.34 12.46 11.86
CA ASN A 119 -9.46 12.95 11.06
C ASN A 119 -9.26 12.61 9.58
N MET A 120 -9.95 11.57 9.10
CA MET A 120 -9.92 11.07 7.73
C MET A 120 -11.25 11.31 6.98
N THR A 121 -12.02 12.35 7.34
CA THR A 121 -13.30 12.68 6.68
C THR A 121 -13.17 12.98 5.18
N CYS A 122 -11.95 13.15 4.68
CA CYS A 122 -11.67 13.33 3.26
C CYS A 122 -11.73 12.04 2.45
N ALA A 123 -11.86 10.87 3.07
CA ALA A 123 -11.94 9.59 2.38
C ALA A 123 -13.40 9.16 2.14
N ASP A 124 -13.67 8.65 0.94
CA ASP A 124 -15.00 8.17 0.53
C ASP A 124 -15.19 6.68 0.82
N GLU A 125 -14.11 5.92 0.81
CA GLU A 125 -14.14 4.45 0.90
C GLU A 125 -13.04 3.93 1.81
N VAL A 126 -13.33 2.81 2.45
CA VAL A 126 -12.39 2.11 3.34
C VAL A 126 -12.30 0.64 2.92
N TYR A 127 -11.07 0.15 2.79
CA TYR A 127 -10.76 -1.25 2.60
C TYR A 127 -10.04 -1.79 3.82
N LEU A 128 -10.38 -3.02 4.22
CA LEU A 128 -9.70 -3.76 5.27
C LEU A 128 -9.00 -4.96 4.63
N MET A 129 -7.71 -5.10 4.90
CA MET A 129 -6.78 -5.97 4.16
C MET A 129 -6.05 -6.97 5.05
#